data_AF-T0R1P5-F1
#
_entry.id   AF-T0R1P5-F1
#
_cell.length_a   1.000
_cell.length_b   1.000
_cell.length_c   1.000
_cell.angle_alpha   90.00
_cell.angle_beta   90.00
_cell.angle_gamma   90.00
#
_symmetry.space_group_name_H-M   'P 1'
#
loop_
_entity.id
_entity.type
_entity.pdbx_description
1 polymer ?
#
loop_
_entity_poly.entity_id
_entity_poly.type
_entity_poly.pdbx_seq_one_letter_code
_entity_poly.pdbx_strand_id
1 'polypeptide(L)'
;MLKFNIIALAFSSAFAFNATECFDSSYEVEVTHKSFPFGLLTKTLGISKKGCEVTLSHNQWKYLNRKWVVDICRDPIHIKSADNSVEVFRKVGSCKTVKNPFCNQLTKLKKVIEDDGLIFAEGSKSELDSDHGKVYCSYILMQEYLSKSVVFNKGENYDYLLKKGSAVPEGTDSQFTVDPSSGKANF
;
A
#
# COMPACT_ATOMS: atom_id res chain seq x y z
N MET A 1 55.62 4.03 -24.34
CA MET A 1 54.34 3.32 -24.55
C MET A 1 53.50 3.49 -23.28
N LEU A 2 52.49 4.37 -23.30
CA LEU A 2 51.59 4.57 -22.16
C LEU A 2 50.32 3.75 -22.41
N LYS A 3 50.10 2.69 -21.61
CA LYS A 3 48.88 1.89 -21.66
C LYS A 3 47.81 2.61 -20.83
N PHE A 4 46.83 3.21 -21.49
CA PHE A 4 45.64 3.74 -20.83
C PHE A 4 44.67 2.59 -20.55
N ASN A 5 44.42 2.30 -19.27
CA ASN A 5 43.30 1.46 -18.85
C ASN A 5 42.04 2.33 -18.84
N ILE A 6 41.16 2.11 -19.82
CA ILE A 6 39.82 2.71 -19.83
C ILE A 6 38.95 1.89 -18.88
N ILE A 7 38.72 2.41 -17.68
CA ILE A 7 37.69 1.89 -16.78
C ILE A 7 36.36 2.43 -17.29
N ALA A 8 35.59 1.58 -17.99
CA ALA A 8 34.23 1.89 -18.38
C ALA A 8 33.34 1.86 -17.13
N LEU A 9 33.03 3.04 -16.57
CA LEU A 9 31.91 3.18 -15.64
C LEU A 9 30.62 2.89 -16.40
N ALA A 10 30.04 1.72 -16.20
CA ALA A 10 28.66 1.47 -16.58
C ALA A 10 27.76 2.34 -15.69
N PHE A 11 27.28 3.46 -16.25
CA PHE A 11 26.16 4.18 -15.69
C PHE A 11 24.91 3.31 -15.85
N SER A 12 24.58 2.52 -14.82
CA SER A 12 23.25 1.92 -14.70
C SER A 12 22.26 3.07 -14.52
N SER A 13 21.64 3.50 -15.61
CA SER A 13 20.44 4.32 -15.52
C SER A 13 19.36 3.48 -14.83
N ALA A 14 19.13 3.73 -13.54
CA ALA A 14 18.01 3.14 -12.82
C ALA A 14 16.71 3.65 -13.46
N PHE A 15 16.10 2.83 -14.31
CA PHE A 15 14.77 3.11 -14.82
C PHE A 15 13.78 3.03 -13.65
N ALA A 16 12.80 3.94 -13.64
CA ALA A 16 11.74 3.87 -12.64
C ALA A 16 10.97 2.55 -12.77
N PHE A 17 10.63 1.93 -11.64
CA PHE A 17 9.81 0.72 -11.66
C PHE A 17 8.44 1.00 -12.29
N ASN A 18 7.89 0.01 -12.98
CA ASN A 18 6.54 0.11 -13.55
C ASN A 18 5.49 -0.55 -12.64
N ALA A 19 4.20 -0.30 -12.89
CA ALA A 19 3.16 -0.75 -11.97
C ALA A 19 2.94 -2.27 -12.03
N THR A 20 3.22 -2.92 -13.16
CA THR A 20 3.17 -4.38 -13.27
C THR A 20 4.27 -5.01 -12.41
N GLU A 21 5.49 -4.49 -12.47
CA GLU A 21 6.62 -4.90 -11.61
C GLU A 21 6.29 -4.72 -10.13
N CYS A 22 5.71 -3.57 -9.76
CA CYS A 22 5.22 -3.34 -8.41
C CYS A 22 4.18 -4.39 -7.98
N PHE A 23 3.22 -4.72 -8.85
CA PHE A 23 2.22 -5.74 -8.57
C PHE A 23 2.81 -7.16 -8.44
N ASP A 24 3.78 -7.53 -9.26
CA ASP A 24 4.35 -8.89 -9.25
C ASP A 24 5.41 -9.09 -8.16
N SER A 25 6.01 -8.02 -7.66
CA SER A 25 7.07 -8.07 -6.66
C SER A 25 6.61 -8.61 -5.30
N SER A 26 7.56 -9.08 -4.50
CA SER A 26 7.36 -9.36 -3.07
C SER A 26 8.52 -8.76 -2.28
N TYR A 27 8.20 -8.09 -1.18
CA TYR A 27 9.18 -7.37 -0.38
C TYR A 27 8.71 -7.18 1.05
N GLU A 28 9.68 -6.90 1.92
CA GLU A 28 9.46 -6.41 3.27
C GLU A 28 10.23 -5.08 3.42
N VAL A 29 9.64 -4.11 4.12
CA VAL A 29 10.26 -2.82 4.42
C VAL A 29 9.82 -2.37 5.81
N GLU A 30 10.75 -1.75 6.53
CA GLU A 30 10.50 -1.15 7.83
C GLU A 30 10.99 0.30 7.83
N VAL A 31 10.09 1.24 8.13
CA VAL A 31 10.38 2.66 8.25
C VAL A 31 10.26 3.05 9.71
N THR A 32 11.36 3.53 10.29
CA THR A 32 11.42 3.91 11.70
C THR A 32 11.85 5.37 11.83
N HIS A 33 11.09 6.16 12.59
CA HIS A 33 11.41 7.57 12.82
C HIS A 33 11.02 8.04 14.23
N LYS A 34 11.61 9.16 14.65
CA LYS A 34 11.30 9.79 15.95
C LYS A 34 9.99 10.57 15.88
N SER A 35 9.24 10.59 16.98
CA SER A 35 7.95 11.30 17.11
C SER A 35 7.85 12.15 18.38
N PHE A 36 6.90 13.10 18.37
CA PHE A 36 6.62 14.04 19.45
C PHE A 36 6.07 13.37 20.72
N PRO A 37 6.29 13.92 21.94
CA PRO A 37 7.14 15.08 22.28
C PRO A 37 8.63 14.75 22.39
N PHE A 38 9.47 15.70 21.94
CA PHE A 38 10.93 15.72 22.04
C PHE A 38 11.71 14.59 21.34
N GLY A 39 11.09 13.85 20.40
CA GLY A 39 11.77 12.74 19.72
C GLY A 39 12.13 11.58 20.67
N LEU A 40 11.47 11.54 21.84
CA LEU A 40 11.63 10.50 22.86
C LEU A 40 10.89 9.21 22.47
N LEU A 41 9.90 9.32 21.60
CA LEU A 41 9.12 8.20 21.11
C LEU A 41 9.59 7.83 19.70
N THR A 42 9.56 6.54 19.40
CA THR A 42 9.88 5.99 18.09
C THR A 42 8.62 5.36 17.53
N LYS A 43 8.31 5.70 16.29
CA LYS A 43 7.28 5.01 15.52
C LYS A 43 7.95 4.11 14.49
N THR A 44 7.33 2.97 14.25
CA THR A 44 7.78 2.01 13.25
C THR A 44 6.61 1.57 12.39
N LEU A 45 6.73 1.76 11.08
CA LEU A 45 5.84 1.22 10.06
C LEU A 45 6.54 0.04 9.36
N GLY A 46 5.98 -1.15 9.47
CA GLY A 46 6.35 -2.31 8.68
C GLY A 46 5.36 -2.57 7.56
N ILE A 47 5.85 -2.88 6.37
CA ILE A 47 5.06 -3.33 5.23
C ILE A 47 5.64 -4.64 4.71
N SER A 48 4.78 -5.64 4.54
CA SER A 48 5.11 -6.91 3.89
C SER A 48 4.15 -7.13 2.74
N LYS A 49 4.67 -7.22 1.52
CA LYS A 49 3.91 -7.61 0.32
C LYS A 49 4.31 -9.02 -0.11
N LYS A 50 3.35 -9.93 -0.15
CA LYS A 50 3.53 -11.32 -0.59
C LYS A 50 2.47 -11.65 -1.63
N GLY A 51 2.85 -11.57 -2.90
CA GLY A 51 1.88 -11.63 -4.01
C GLY A 51 0.81 -10.54 -3.87
N CYS A 52 -0.45 -10.94 -3.74
CA CYS A 52 -1.60 -10.04 -3.59
C CYS A 52 -1.84 -9.53 -2.17
N GLU A 53 -1.22 -10.14 -1.15
CA GLU A 53 -1.43 -9.74 0.23
C GLU A 53 -0.44 -8.65 0.62
N VAL A 54 -0.97 -7.49 1.02
CA VAL A 54 -0.22 -6.38 1.61
C VAL A 54 -0.57 -6.29 3.09
N THR A 55 0.41 -6.56 3.94
CA THR A 55 0.29 -6.43 5.39
C THR A 55 0.99 -5.15 5.84
N LEU A 56 0.26 -4.28 6.54
CA LEU A 56 0.81 -3.13 7.25
C LEU A 56 0.80 -3.38 8.75
N SER A 57 1.93 -3.19 9.41
CA SER A 57 2.04 -3.14 10.87
C SER A 57 2.55 -1.78 11.30
N HIS A 58 1.90 -1.17 12.29
CA HIS A 58 2.30 0.13 12.80
C HIS A 58 2.38 0.09 14.31
N ASN A 59 3.56 0.40 14.84
CA ASN A 59 3.83 0.55 16.26
C ASN A 59 4.02 2.04 16.57
N GLN A 60 3.07 2.62 17.30
CA GLN A 60 3.22 3.99 17.82
C GLN A 60 3.81 4.02 19.23
N TRP A 61 3.65 2.93 19.99
CA TRP A 61 4.13 2.73 21.36
C TRP A 61 4.05 1.24 21.72
N LYS A 62 4.75 0.80 22.78
CA LYS A 62 4.82 -0.58 23.30
C LYS A 62 3.49 -1.35 23.38
N TYR A 63 2.34 -0.66 23.49
CA TYR A 63 1.01 -1.27 23.61
C TYR A 63 0.01 -0.85 22.52
N LEU A 64 0.37 0.05 21.60
CA LEU A 64 -0.53 0.55 20.54
C LEU A 64 -0.05 0.04 19.19
N ASN A 65 -0.13 -1.28 19.02
CA ASN A 65 0.17 -1.96 17.77
C ASN A 65 -1.10 -2.03 16.93
N ARG A 66 -0.96 -1.68 15.65
CA ARG A 66 -2.01 -1.86 14.66
C ARG A 66 -1.50 -2.75 13.54
N LYS A 67 -2.39 -3.55 12.99
CA LYS A 67 -2.12 -4.43 11.86
C LYS A 67 -3.29 -4.42 10.90
N TRP A 68 -3.00 -4.13 9.65
CA TRP A 68 -3.94 -4.25 8.54
C TRP A 68 -3.45 -5.29 7.55
N VAL A 69 -4.38 -6.07 7.01
CA VAL A 69 -4.12 -6.99 5.92
C VAL A 69 -5.10 -6.66 4.80
N VAL A 70 -4.57 -6.41 3.61
CA VAL A 70 -5.32 -6.07 2.40
C VAL A 70 -4.95 -7.09 1.33
N ASP A 71 -5.93 -7.85 0.85
CA ASP A 71 -5.75 -8.74 -0.29
C ASP A 71 -6.31 -8.06 -1.54
N ILE A 72 -5.41 -7.50 -2.35
CA ILE A 72 -5.79 -6.64 -3.49
C ILE A 72 -6.38 -7.43 -4.68
N CYS A 73 -6.36 -8.76 -4.63
CA CYS A 73 -6.86 -9.64 -5.68
C CYS A 73 -8.21 -10.29 -5.33
N ARG A 74 -8.84 -9.90 -4.21
CA ARG A 74 -10.10 -10.50 -3.76
C ARG A 74 -11.25 -9.50 -3.71
N ASP A 75 -12.41 -9.99 -4.14
CA ASP A 75 -13.70 -9.39 -3.87
C ASP A 75 -14.40 -9.99 -2.64
N PRO A 76 -15.27 -9.24 -1.95
CA PRO A 76 -15.52 -7.80 -2.15
C PRO A 76 -14.35 -6.95 -1.61
N ILE A 77 -14.24 -5.69 -2.04
CA ILE A 77 -13.23 -4.76 -1.52
C ILE A 77 -13.29 -4.67 0.00
N HIS A 78 -12.20 -4.98 0.69
CA HIS A 78 -12.20 -5.07 2.16
C HIS A 78 -10.84 -4.71 2.80
N ILE A 79 -10.89 -4.42 4.10
CA ILE A 79 -9.72 -4.25 4.97
C ILE A 79 -9.90 -5.22 6.14
N LYS A 80 -8.89 -6.06 6.41
CA LYS A 80 -8.83 -6.85 7.64
C LYS A 80 -8.00 -6.09 8.68
N SER A 81 -8.56 -5.79 9.84
CA SER A 81 -7.78 -5.32 10.99
C SER A 81 -7.47 -6.50 11.90
N ALA A 82 -6.23 -6.56 12.38
CA ALA A 82 -5.71 -7.62 13.23
C ALA A 82 -5.06 -7.05 14.50
N ASP A 83 -5.58 -5.93 15.01
CA ASP A 83 -5.02 -5.20 16.16
C ASP A 83 -5.15 -6.02 17.48
N ASN A 84 -6.18 -6.87 17.62
CA ASN A 84 -6.41 -7.78 18.76
C ASN A 84 -7.36 -8.95 18.43
N SER A 85 -8.28 -8.74 17.49
CA SER A 85 -9.14 -9.78 16.90
C SER A 85 -9.24 -9.49 15.39
N VAL A 86 -9.49 -10.53 14.58
CA VAL A 86 -9.60 -10.36 13.13
C VAL A 86 -10.98 -9.79 12.81
N GLU A 87 -11.02 -8.49 12.50
CA GLU A 87 -12.22 -7.81 12.03
C GLU A 87 -12.11 -7.53 10.53
N VAL A 88 -13.18 -7.77 9.78
CA VAL A 88 -13.23 -7.52 8.33
C VAL A 88 -14.20 -6.39 8.04
N PHE A 89 -13.70 -5.32 7.46
CA PHE A 89 -14.48 -4.16 7.04
C PHE A 89 -14.64 -4.17 5.53
N ARG A 90 -15.87 -4.17 5.03
CA ARG A 90 -16.17 -4.23 3.60
C ARG A 90 -16.56 -2.86 3.06
N LYS A 91 -16.16 -2.57 1.83
CA LYS A 91 -16.62 -1.38 1.11
C LYS A 91 -18.06 -1.60 0.67
N VAL A 92 -18.93 -0.65 0.99
CA VAL A 92 -20.35 -0.65 0.57
C VAL A 92 -20.71 0.57 -0.28
N GLY A 93 -19.72 1.43 -0.56
CA GLY A 93 -19.89 2.66 -1.32
C GLY A 93 -18.66 3.55 -1.23
N SER A 94 -18.69 4.67 -1.96
CA SER A 94 -17.60 5.65 -1.95
C SER A 94 -17.51 6.39 -0.62
N CYS A 95 -16.31 6.48 -0.04
CA CYS A 95 -16.09 7.23 1.21
C CYS A 95 -16.30 8.74 1.10
N LYS A 96 -16.56 9.27 -0.11
CA LYS A 96 -17.04 10.64 -0.31
C LYS A 96 -18.51 10.81 0.08
N THR A 97 -19.31 9.75 -0.08
CA THR A 97 -20.76 9.78 0.12
C THR A 97 -21.19 9.08 1.40
N VAL A 98 -20.49 8.02 1.80
CA VAL A 98 -20.83 7.23 3.01
C VAL A 98 -19.79 7.38 4.12
N LYS A 99 -20.26 7.45 5.36
CA LYS A 99 -19.42 7.35 6.57
C LYS A 99 -19.69 6.00 7.22
N ASN A 100 -18.72 5.08 7.15
CA ASN A 100 -18.86 3.74 7.68
C ASN A 100 -17.52 3.23 8.26
N PRO A 101 -17.51 2.07 8.94
CA PRO A 101 -16.30 1.50 9.52
C PRO A 101 -15.16 1.26 8.50
N PHE A 102 -15.48 0.84 7.28
CA PHE A 102 -14.49 0.68 6.20
C PHE A 102 -13.78 2.00 5.90
N CYS A 103 -14.53 3.09 5.72
CA CYS A 103 -13.97 4.41 5.43
C CYS A 103 -13.10 4.93 6.58
N ASN A 104 -13.49 4.67 7.83
CA ASN A 104 -12.66 5.01 8.99
C ASN A 104 -11.33 4.25 8.98
N GLN A 105 -11.33 2.96 8.61
CA GLN A 105 -10.11 2.17 8.49
C GLN A 105 -9.25 2.61 7.31
N LEU A 106 -9.86 2.89 6.17
CA LEU A 106 -9.16 3.44 5.01
C LEU A 106 -8.46 4.76 5.35
N THR A 107 -9.14 5.69 6.03
CA THR A 107 -8.52 6.96 6.45
C THR A 107 -7.36 6.74 7.41
N LYS A 108 -7.49 5.82 8.38
CA LYS A 108 -6.41 5.49 9.32
C LYS A 108 -5.20 4.89 8.60
N LEU A 109 -5.42 3.88 7.77
CA LEU A 109 -4.37 3.19 7.01
C LEU A 109 -3.65 4.17 6.09
N LYS A 110 -4.42 4.97 5.33
CA LYS A 110 -3.89 5.99 4.43
C LYS A 110 -3.01 7.00 5.16
N LYS A 111 -3.50 7.52 6.29
CA LYS A 111 -2.72 8.45 7.11
C LYS A 111 -1.41 7.83 7.59
N VAL A 112 -1.42 6.58 8.03
CA VAL A 112 -0.21 5.90 8.51
C VAL A 112 0.82 5.72 7.39
N ILE A 113 0.41 5.23 6.22
CA ILE A 113 1.36 5.02 5.12
C ILE A 113 1.88 6.34 4.54
N GLU A 114 1.07 7.40 4.50
CA GLU A 114 1.50 8.73 4.07
C GLU A 114 2.42 9.38 5.10
N ASP A 115 1.96 9.53 6.34
CA ASP A 115 2.65 10.33 7.36
C ASP A 115 3.88 9.63 7.93
N ASP A 116 3.79 8.32 8.20
CA ASP A 116 4.84 7.56 8.89
C ASP A 116 5.64 6.66 7.90
N GLY A 117 5.20 6.56 6.64
CA GLY A 117 5.87 5.83 5.56
C GLY A 117 6.48 6.75 4.50
N LEU A 118 5.66 7.29 3.58
CA LEU A 118 6.12 8.04 2.40
C LEU A 118 6.97 9.27 2.76
N ILE A 119 6.72 9.92 3.89
CA ILE A 119 7.50 11.08 4.34
C ILE A 119 8.91 10.67 4.82
N PHE A 120 9.04 9.50 5.47
CA PHE A 120 10.26 9.12 6.19
C PHE A 120 11.05 7.98 5.54
N ALA A 121 10.49 7.28 4.56
CA ALA A 121 11.16 6.19 3.86
C ALA A 121 12.36 6.70 3.05
N GLU A 122 13.50 6.02 3.19
CA GLU A 122 14.76 6.40 2.56
C GLU A 122 14.90 5.86 1.13
N GLY A 123 15.80 6.48 0.36
CA GLY A 123 16.10 6.10 -1.01
C GLY A 123 15.13 6.67 -2.05
N SER A 124 15.30 6.26 -3.30
CA SER A 124 14.58 6.83 -4.43
C SER A 124 13.19 6.22 -4.59
N LYS A 125 12.13 7.03 -4.54
CA LYS A 125 10.75 6.59 -4.83
C LYS A 125 10.59 5.81 -6.15
N SER A 126 11.44 6.06 -7.14
CA SER A 126 11.38 5.37 -8.44
C SER A 126 12.05 4.00 -8.46
N GLU A 127 12.82 3.65 -7.44
CA GLU A 127 13.57 2.40 -7.35
C GLU A 127 12.83 1.45 -6.41
N LEU A 128 12.28 0.36 -6.94
CA LEU A 128 11.45 -0.58 -6.16
C LEU A 128 12.23 -1.24 -5.02
N ASP A 129 13.55 -1.37 -5.16
CA ASP A 129 14.40 -1.96 -4.13
C ASP A 129 14.69 -1.01 -2.95
N SER A 130 14.48 0.30 -3.14
CA SER A 130 14.59 1.27 -2.05
C SER A 130 13.39 1.20 -1.10
N ASP A 131 13.58 1.63 0.14
CA ASP A 131 12.49 1.63 1.12
C ASP A 131 11.35 2.56 0.68
N HIS A 132 11.67 3.73 0.14
CA HIS A 132 10.67 4.65 -0.41
C HIS A 132 9.91 4.01 -1.59
N GLY A 133 10.61 3.34 -2.50
CA GLY A 133 9.97 2.66 -3.64
C GLY A 133 9.01 1.55 -3.20
N LYS A 134 9.40 0.72 -2.22
CA LYS A 134 8.54 -0.32 -1.63
C LYS A 134 7.29 0.27 -0.99
N VAL A 135 7.44 1.31 -0.17
CA VAL A 135 6.31 1.99 0.48
C VAL A 135 5.39 2.62 -0.56
N TYR A 136 5.96 3.28 -1.59
CA TYR A 136 5.18 3.90 -2.66
C TYR A 136 4.43 2.89 -3.52
N CYS A 137 5.07 1.77 -3.86
CA CYS A 137 4.44 0.66 -4.56
C CYS A 137 3.23 0.13 -3.77
N SER A 138 3.41 -0.17 -2.48
CA SER A 138 2.32 -0.62 -1.60
C SER A 138 1.18 0.40 -1.50
N TYR A 139 1.53 1.69 -1.37
CA TYR A 139 0.55 2.77 -1.32
C TYR A 139 -0.33 2.80 -2.57
N ILE A 140 0.26 2.74 -3.77
CA ILE A 140 -0.52 2.79 -5.01
C ILE A 140 -1.44 1.59 -5.14
N LEU A 141 -0.94 0.37 -4.95
CA LEU A 141 -1.76 -0.84 -5.08
C LEU A 141 -2.97 -0.80 -4.13
N MET A 142 -2.74 -0.42 -2.86
CA MET A 142 -3.83 -0.28 -1.90
C MET A 142 -4.77 0.88 -2.23
N GLN A 143 -4.26 2.00 -2.77
CA GLN A 143 -5.07 3.15 -3.16
C GLN A 143 -6.01 2.80 -4.32
N GLU A 144 -5.53 2.08 -5.34
CA GLU A 144 -6.34 1.59 -6.45
C GLU A 144 -7.40 0.59 -5.97
N TYR A 145 -7.01 -0.38 -5.13
CA TYR A 145 -7.95 -1.37 -4.60
C TYR A 145 -8.99 -0.74 -3.67
N LEU A 146 -8.57 -0.10 -2.58
CA LEU A 146 -9.48 0.36 -1.52
C LEU A 146 -10.31 1.58 -1.94
N SER A 147 -9.72 2.52 -2.67
CA SER A 147 -10.43 3.76 -3.04
C SER A 147 -11.13 3.66 -4.38
N LYS A 148 -10.48 3.08 -5.39
CA LYS A 148 -11.00 3.02 -6.77
C LYS A 148 -11.64 1.68 -7.13
N SER A 149 -11.70 0.73 -6.19
CA SER A 149 -12.32 -0.58 -6.42
C SER A 149 -11.67 -1.38 -7.56
N VAL A 150 -10.36 -1.20 -7.78
CA VAL A 150 -9.62 -1.98 -8.78
C VAL A 150 -9.17 -3.29 -8.16
N VAL A 151 -9.67 -4.42 -8.67
CA VAL A 151 -9.25 -5.76 -8.26
C VAL A 151 -8.15 -6.26 -9.20
N PHE A 152 -7.03 -6.66 -8.62
CA PHE A 152 -5.86 -7.08 -9.39
C PHE A 152 -5.92 -8.58 -9.72
N ASN A 153 -5.37 -8.94 -10.88
CA ASN A 153 -5.33 -10.29 -11.41
C ASN A 153 -3.92 -10.56 -11.96
N LYS A 154 -3.43 -11.79 -11.76
CA LYS A 154 -2.13 -12.22 -12.30
C LYS A 154 -2.18 -12.27 -13.83
N GLY A 155 -1.11 -11.82 -14.46
CA GLY A 155 -0.97 -11.83 -15.93
C GLY A 155 -1.53 -10.58 -16.62
N GLU A 156 -2.18 -9.68 -15.89
CA GLU A 156 -2.62 -8.38 -16.40
C GLU A 156 -1.48 -7.35 -16.39
N ASN A 157 -1.55 -6.37 -17.29
CA ASN A 157 -0.61 -5.24 -17.32
C ASN A 157 -1.21 -4.03 -16.57
N TYR A 158 -0.46 -3.53 -15.59
CA TYR A 158 -0.87 -2.41 -14.73
C TYR A 158 -0.08 -1.13 -14.97
N ASP A 159 0.77 -1.05 -15.99
CA ASP A 159 1.71 0.06 -16.19
C ASP A 159 1.02 1.42 -16.35
N TYR A 160 -0.26 1.42 -16.71
CA TYR A 160 -1.09 2.62 -16.79
C TYR A 160 -1.26 3.33 -15.42
N LEU A 161 -1.14 2.61 -14.30
CA LEU A 161 -1.29 3.18 -12.96
C LEU A 161 -0.22 4.23 -12.61
N LEU A 162 0.98 4.11 -13.19
CA LEU A 162 2.10 5.02 -12.98
C LEU A 162 2.28 6.05 -14.11
N LYS A 163 1.50 5.95 -15.19
CA LYS A 163 1.53 6.92 -16.30
C LYS A 163 0.74 8.18 -15.91
N LYS A 164 1.37 9.35 -16.02
CA LYS A 164 0.66 10.63 -15.87
C LYS A 164 -0.47 10.72 -16.92
N GLY A 165 -1.72 10.80 -16.46
CA GLY A 165 -2.86 11.24 -17.28
C GLY A 165 -3.79 10.18 -17.88
N SER A 166 -3.74 8.92 -17.45
CA SER A 166 -4.70 7.91 -17.94
C SER A 166 -5.91 7.77 -17.02
N ALA A 167 -7.12 7.90 -17.59
CA ALA A 167 -8.36 7.54 -16.91
C ALA A 167 -8.34 6.04 -16.60
N VAL A 168 -8.55 5.69 -15.33
CA VAL A 168 -8.66 4.30 -14.89
C VAL A 168 -10.04 3.78 -15.31
N PRO A 169 -10.15 2.64 -16.01
CA PRO A 169 -11.43 1.98 -16.19
C PRO A 169 -11.97 1.56 -14.81
N GLU A 170 -13.15 2.06 -14.42
CA GLU A 170 -13.84 1.62 -13.21
C GLU A 170 -14.09 0.10 -13.29
N GLY A 171 -13.65 -0.63 -12.26
CA GLY A 171 -14.00 -2.04 -12.10
C GLY A 171 -15.50 -2.20 -11.88
N THR A 172 -16.08 -3.24 -12.46
CA THR A 172 -17.51 -3.56 -12.31
C THR A 172 -17.82 -3.91 -10.86
N ASP A 173 -18.81 -3.23 -10.27
CA ASP A 173 -19.26 -3.47 -8.89
C ASP A 173 -19.62 -4.96 -8.69
N SER A 174 -18.98 -5.59 -7.69
CA SER A 174 -19.31 -6.94 -7.27
C SER A 174 -20.76 -6.98 -6.78
N GLN A 175 -21.61 -7.84 -7.36
CA GLN A 175 -23.05 -7.99 -7.04
C GLN A 175 -23.32 -8.64 -5.67
N PHE A 176 -22.63 -8.20 -4.61
CA PHE A 176 -22.81 -8.70 -3.25
C PHE A 176 -23.56 -7.69 -2.39
N THR A 177 -24.76 -8.03 -1.92
CA THR A 177 -25.56 -7.20 -1.02
C THR A 177 -25.01 -7.25 0.41
N VAL A 178 -24.61 -6.10 0.96
CA VAL A 178 -24.12 -5.94 2.34
C VAL A 178 -25.09 -5.02 3.11
N ASP A 179 -25.33 -5.30 4.40
CA ASP A 179 -26.09 -4.39 5.26
C ASP A 179 -25.36 -3.02 5.37
N PRO A 180 -26.00 -1.92 4.93
CA PRO A 180 -25.38 -0.59 4.86
C PRO A 180 -25.05 0.01 6.24
N SER A 181 -25.62 -0.51 7.33
CA SER A 181 -25.40 0.02 8.68
C SER A 181 -24.22 -0.65 9.40
N SER A 182 -24.04 -1.96 9.23
CA SER A 182 -23.01 -2.74 9.92
C SER A 182 -21.82 -3.11 9.05
N GLY A 183 -21.97 -3.11 7.72
CA GLY A 183 -20.97 -3.64 6.79
C GLY A 183 -20.75 -5.16 6.93
N LYS A 184 -21.63 -5.87 7.67
CA LYS A 184 -21.57 -7.32 7.86
C LYS A 184 -22.40 -8.04 6.79
N ALA A 185 -21.98 -9.24 6.43
CA ALA A 185 -22.82 -10.15 5.66
C ALA A 185 -23.93 -10.69 6.58
N ASN A 186 -25.16 -10.74 6.07
CA ASN A 186 -26.13 -11.68 6.59
C ASN A 186 -25.67 -13.08 6.12
N PHE A 187 -25.40 -13.96 7.07
CA PHE A 187 -25.37 -15.39 6.81
C PHE A 187 -26.77 -15.94 7.03
#